data_AF-A0A4Q7TKI9-F1
#
_entry.id   AF-A0A4Q7TKI9-F1
#
_cell.length_a   1.000
_cell.length_b   1.000
_cell.length_c   1.000
_cell.angle_alpha   90.00
_cell.angle_beta   90.00
_cell.angle_gamma   90.00
#
_symmetry.space_group_name_H-M   'P 1'
#
loop_
_entity.id
_entity.type
_entity.pdbx_description
1 polymer ?
#
loop_
_entity_poly.entity_id
_entity_poly.type
_entity_poly.pdbx_seq_one_letter_code
_entity_poly.pdbx_strand_id
1 'polypeptide(L)'
;MKRIDGRTLGRWSLRLDAIYCALLGAAVAVGAAPLSTVIALPHAVITSAGIVVVIWSGLVLWMLMKLRIRAALLTVLGVNILATALVAVSATAAGTFLAAIAVLAIAVDIAIFAASQVLALRALAPRPAA
;
A
#
# COMPACT_ATOMS: atom_id res chain seq x y z
N MET A 1 5.85 14.80 26.26
CA MET A 1 5.47 13.91 25.14
C MET A 1 6.73 13.17 24.66
N LYS A 2 6.78 11.84 24.79
CA LYS A 2 7.94 11.03 24.39
C LYS A 2 8.12 11.14 22.87
N ARG A 3 9.23 11.67 22.38
CA ARG A 3 9.51 11.77 20.92
C ARG A 3 9.44 10.37 20.33
N ILE A 4 8.55 10.17 19.36
CA ILE A 4 8.51 8.94 18.59
C ILE A 4 9.80 8.87 17.76
N ASP A 5 10.61 7.85 18.00
CA ASP A 5 11.81 7.56 17.23
C ASP A 5 11.42 7.22 15.78
N GLY A 6 11.97 7.94 14.80
CA GLY A 6 11.67 7.78 13.37
C GLY A 6 11.91 6.35 12.86
N ARG A 7 12.85 5.62 13.48
CA ARG A 7 13.09 4.20 13.16
C ARG A 7 11.97 3.31 13.64
N THR A 8 11.45 3.57 14.84
CA THR A 8 10.29 2.85 15.40
C THR A 8 9.03 3.15 14.59
N LEU A 9 8.80 4.42 14.24
CA LEU A 9 7.69 4.83 13.37
C LEU A 9 7.75 4.14 12.00
N GLY A 10 8.92 4.16 11.35
CA GLY A 10 9.11 3.52 10.05
C GLY A 10 8.87 2.02 10.07
N ARG A 11 9.31 1.31 11.13
CA ARG A 11 9.07 -0.13 11.27
C ARG A 11 7.59 -0.46 11.45
N TRP A 12 6.87 0.33 12.25
CA TRP A 12 5.44 0.14 12.44
C TRP A 12 4.64 0.46 11.18
N SER A 13 4.96 1.56 10.50
CA SER A 13 4.35 1.91 9.21
C SER A 13 4.49 0.76 8.20
N LEU A 14 5.69 0.22 8.00
CA LEU A 14 5.92 -0.88 7.06
C LEU A 14 5.24 -2.20 7.47
N ARG A 15 5.13 -2.47 8.78
CA ARG A 15 4.41 -3.66 9.27
C ARG A 15 2.90 -3.55 9.03
N LEU A 16 2.32 -2.41 9.34
CA LEU A 16 0.90 -2.16 9.12
C LEU A 16 0.56 -2.19 7.63
N ASP A 17 1.41 -1.58 6.80
CA ASP A 17 1.29 -1.61 5.35
C ASP A 17 1.35 -3.05 4.81
N ALA A 18 2.32 -3.85 5.25
CA ALA A 18 2.41 -5.26 4.87
C ALA A 18 1.17 -6.07 5.30
N ILE A 19 0.69 -5.89 6.53
CA ILE A 19 -0.52 -6.58 7.02
C ILE A 19 -1.74 -6.16 6.19
N TYR A 20 -1.92 -4.86 5.96
CA TYR A 20 -3.01 -4.33 5.15
C TYR A 20 -2.96 -4.87 3.72
N CYS A 21 -1.80 -4.83 3.06
CA CYS A 21 -1.61 -5.40 1.73
C CYS A 21 -1.93 -6.90 1.70
N ALA A 22 -1.49 -7.67 2.70
CA ALA A 22 -1.79 -9.10 2.75
C ALA A 22 -3.31 -9.36 2.83
N LEU A 23 -4.00 -8.64 3.72
CA LEU A 23 -5.44 -8.79 3.92
C LEU A 23 -6.24 -8.31 2.70
N LEU A 24 -5.93 -7.12 2.20
CA LEU A 24 -6.59 -6.53 1.03
C LEU A 24 -6.33 -7.37 -0.22
N GLY A 25 -5.08 -7.74 -0.48
CA GLY A 25 -4.70 -8.56 -1.63
C GLY A 25 -5.39 -9.93 -1.61
N ALA A 26 -5.45 -10.57 -0.45
CA ALA A 26 -6.18 -11.83 -0.28
C ALA A 26 -7.69 -11.66 -0.51
N ALA A 27 -8.29 -10.61 0.06
CA ALA A 27 -9.70 -10.30 -0.13
C ALA A 27 -10.04 -10.02 -1.61
N VAL A 28 -9.18 -9.29 -2.32
CA VAL A 28 -9.33 -9.01 -3.76
C VAL A 28 -9.17 -10.29 -4.58
N ALA A 29 -8.20 -11.14 -4.27
CA ALA A 29 -7.98 -12.39 -5.00
C ALA A 29 -9.14 -13.37 -4.82
N VAL A 30 -9.62 -13.55 -3.58
CA VAL A 30 -10.76 -14.42 -3.25
C VAL A 30 -12.08 -13.84 -3.80
N GLY A 31 -12.25 -12.52 -3.72
CA GLY A 31 -13.41 -11.80 -4.21
C GLY A 31 -13.37 -11.45 -5.70
N ALA A 32 -12.43 -11.99 -6.48
CA ALA A 32 -12.22 -11.56 -7.86
C ALA A 32 -13.45 -11.78 -8.76
N ALA A 33 -14.20 -12.87 -8.56
CA ALA A 33 -15.43 -13.16 -9.31
C ALA A 33 -16.49 -12.05 -9.17
N PRO A 34 -17.00 -11.73 -7.97
CA PRO A 34 -17.95 -10.63 -7.80
C PRO A 34 -17.32 -9.25 -8.11
N LEU A 35 -16.02 -9.05 -7.89
CA LEU A 35 -15.37 -7.79 -8.27
C LEU A 35 -15.34 -7.58 -9.79
N SER A 36 -15.18 -8.64 -10.59
CA SER A 36 -15.13 -8.56 -12.06
C SER A 36 -16.46 -8.22 -12.72
N THR A 37 -17.58 -8.38 -12.01
CA THR A 37 -18.90 -7.95 -12.50
C THR A 37 -19.20 -6.49 -12.14
N VAL A 38 -18.59 -5.98 -11.07
CA VAL A 38 -18.78 -4.63 -10.56
C VAL A 38 -17.75 -3.65 -11.14
N ILE A 39 -16.53 -4.11 -11.33
CA ILE A 39 -15.43 -3.41 -11.97
C ILE A 39 -15.24 -4.10 -13.32
N ALA A 40 -15.35 -3.36 -14.42
CA ALA A 40 -15.23 -3.86 -15.79
C ALA A 40 -13.78 -4.24 -16.17
N LEU A 41 -13.09 -4.94 -15.27
CA LEU A 41 -11.76 -5.51 -15.45
C LEU A 41 -11.87 -7.04 -15.56
N PRO A 42 -11.02 -7.68 -16.39
CA PRO A 42 -11.02 -9.13 -16.50
C PRO A 42 -10.75 -9.81 -15.16
N HIS A 43 -11.47 -10.89 -14.87
CA HIS A 43 -11.30 -11.69 -13.66
C HIS A 43 -9.82 -12.05 -13.39
N ALA A 44 -9.10 -12.50 -14.41
CA ALA A 44 -7.68 -12.84 -14.30
C ALA A 44 -6.81 -11.66 -13.86
N VAL A 45 -7.13 -10.43 -14.28
CA VAL A 45 -6.41 -9.21 -13.87
C VAL A 45 -6.63 -8.94 -12.39
N ILE A 46 -7.87 -9.06 -11.90
CA ILE A 46 -8.20 -8.82 -10.49
C ILE A 46 -7.55 -9.89 -9.59
N THR A 47 -7.66 -11.17 -9.96
CA THR A 47 -7.05 -12.27 -9.19
C THR A 47 -5.53 -12.13 -9.14
N SER A 48 -4.88 -11.89 -10.28
CA SER A 48 -3.43 -11.72 -10.33
C SER A 48 -2.96 -10.50 -9.57
N ALA A 49 -3.66 -9.37 -9.64
CA ALA A 49 -3.35 -8.19 -8.85
C ALA A 49 -3.39 -8.49 -7.34
N GLY A 50 -4.45 -9.16 -6.86
CA GLY A 50 -4.55 -9.57 -5.46
C GLY A 50 -3.39 -10.47 -5.02
N ILE A 51 -3.05 -11.49 -5.81
CA ILE A 51 -1.93 -12.41 -5.54
C ILE A 51 -0.59 -11.65 -5.50
N VAL A 52 -0.34 -10.77 -6.46
CA VAL A 52 0.88 -9.96 -6.51
C VAL A 52 1.01 -9.10 -5.26
N VAL A 53 -0.08 -8.49 -4.78
CA VAL A 53 -0.08 -7.69 -3.55
C VAL A 53 0.20 -8.55 -2.31
N VAL A 54 -0.33 -9.78 -2.25
CA VAL A 54 -0.01 -10.73 -1.16
C VAL A 54 1.48 -11.10 -1.19
N ILE A 55 2.04 -11.42 -2.35
CA ILE A 55 3.48 -11.72 -2.48
C ILE A 55 4.31 -10.50 -2.06
N TRP A 56 3.90 -9.30 -2.49
CA TRP A 56 4.54 -8.05 -2.13
C TRP A 56 4.59 -7.83 -0.62
N SER A 57 3.52 -8.14 0.12
CA SER A 57 3.51 -8.02 1.58
C SER A 57 4.59 -8.87 2.25
N GLY A 58 4.81 -10.10 1.77
CA GLY A 58 5.89 -10.97 2.22
C GLY A 58 7.26 -10.37 1.92
N LEU A 59 7.42 -9.75 0.74
CA LEU A 59 8.65 -9.06 0.36
C LEU A 59 8.93 -7.84 1.25
N VAL A 60 7.92 -7.06 1.64
CA VAL A 60 8.07 -5.94 2.59
C VAL A 60 8.57 -6.43 3.95
N LEU A 61 8.00 -7.53 4.47
CA LEU A 61 8.46 -8.13 5.72
C LEU A 61 9.89 -8.65 5.61
N TRP A 62 10.27 -9.23 4.47
CA TRP A 62 11.65 -9.63 4.18
C TRP A 62 12.60 -8.42 4.15
N MET A 63 12.22 -7.32 3.50
CA MET A 63 12.99 -6.08 3.46
C MET A 63 13.22 -5.51 4.86
N LEU A 64 12.23 -5.60 5.75
CA LEU A 64 12.37 -5.19 7.16
C LEU A 64 13.43 -5.98 7.95
N MET A 65 13.74 -7.21 7.51
CA MET A 65 14.77 -8.06 8.12
C MET A 65 16.16 -7.86 7.52
N LYS A 66 16.25 -7.54 6.22
CA LYS A 66 17.51 -7.54 5.46
C LYS A 66 18.04 -6.15 5.12
N LEU A 67 17.18 -5.15 4.95
CA LEU A 67 17.57 -3.84 4.44
C LEU A 67 17.68 -2.79 5.55
N ARG A 68 18.41 -1.70 5.26
CA ARG A 68 18.37 -0.49 6.08
C ARG A 68 16.98 0.13 6.00
N ILE A 69 16.43 0.57 7.13
CA ILE A 69 15.05 1.09 7.23
C ILE A 69 14.74 2.19 6.19
N ARG A 70 15.71 3.07 5.90
CA ARG A 70 15.56 4.13 4.89
C ARG A 70 15.36 3.58 3.48
N ALA A 71 16.08 2.52 3.11
CA ALA A 71 15.95 1.90 1.79
C ALA A 71 14.59 1.21 1.66
N ALA A 72 14.19 0.43 2.67
CA ALA A 72 12.87 -0.21 2.70
C ALA A 72 11.74 0.82 2.57
N LEU A 73 11.79 1.92 3.34
CA LEU A 73 10.79 3.00 3.27
C LEU A 73 10.72 3.65 1.88
N LEU A 74 11.87 3.93 1.24
CA LEU A 74 11.88 4.53 -0.10
C LEU A 74 11.31 3.60 -1.17
N THR A 75 11.66 2.31 -1.11
CA THR A 75 11.13 1.30 -2.03
C THR A 75 9.61 1.18 -1.89
N VAL A 76 9.11 1.03 -0.66
CA VAL A 76 7.67 0.88 -0.42
C VAL A 76 6.92 2.16 -0.75
N LEU A 77 7.48 3.34 -0.46
CA LEU A 77 6.89 4.61 -0.88
C LEU A 77 6.70 4.69 -2.40
N GLY A 78 7.72 4.33 -3.18
CA GLY A 78 7.63 4.34 -4.65
C GLY A 78 6.53 3.40 -5.15
N VAL A 79 6.44 2.20 -4.59
CA VAL A 79 5.41 1.22 -4.96
C VAL A 79 4.01 1.69 -4.53
N ASN A 80 3.85 2.27 -3.33
CA ASN A 80 2.56 2.77 -2.87
C ASN A 80 2.07 3.97 -3.70
N ILE A 81 2.97 4.84 -4.15
CA ILE A 81 2.61 5.92 -5.10
C ILE A 81 2.09 5.33 -6.41
N LEU A 82 2.82 4.35 -6.98
CA LEU A 82 2.40 3.68 -8.21
C LEU A 82 1.06 2.94 -8.03
N ALA A 83 0.92 2.18 -6.94
CA ALA A 83 -0.30 1.45 -6.62
C ALA A 83 -1.49 2.39 -6.41
N THR A 84 -1.31 3.50 -5.69
CA THR A 84 -2.33 4.54 -5.53
C THR A 84 -2.81 5.03 -6.90
N ALA A 85 -1.89 5.35 -7.82
CA ALA A 85 -2.24 5.83 -9.14
C ALA A 85 -2.98 4.77 -9.96
N LEU A 86 -2.50 3.52 -9.98
CA LEU A 86 -3.13 2.42 -10.72
C LEU A 86 -4.54 2.11 -10.19
N VAL A 87 -4.71 2.05 -8.86
CA VAL A 87 -6.02 1.81 -8.23
C VAL A 87 -6.95 2.98 -8.51
N ALA A 88 -6.49 4.23 -8.40
CA ALA A 88 -7.31 5.39 -8.74
C ALA A 88 -7.77 5.38 -10.21
N VAL A 89 -6.89 5.02 -11.14
CA VAL A 89 -7.25 4.85 -12.56
C VAL A 89 -8.28 3.72 -12.73
N SER A 90 -8.13 2.60 -12.01
CA SER A 90 -9.09 1.48 -12.09
C SER A 90 -10.52 1.85 -11.67
N ALA A 91 -10.70 2.91 -10.86
CA ALA A 91 -12.03 3.41 -10.50
C ALA A 91 -12.82 3.91 -11.74
N THR A 92 -12.15 4.30 -12.82
CA THR A 92 -12.80 4.68 -14.08
C THR A 92 -13.48 3.50 -14.79
N ALA A 93 -13.08 2.27 -14.46
CA ALA A 93 -13.70 1.04 -14.98
C ALA A 93 -14.84 0.53 -14.09
N ALA A 94 -15.20 1.25 -13.01
CA ALA A 94 -16.28 0.84 -12.12
C ALA A 94 -17.66 0.99 -12.81
N GLY A 95 -18.49 -0.06 -12.74
CA GLY A 95 -19.83 -0.08 -13.32
C GLY A 95 -20.87 0.73 -12.53
N THR A 96 -20.54 1.19 -11.32
CA THR A 96 -21.42 2.02 -10.49
C THR A 96 -20.63 3.11 -9.75
N PHE A 97 -21.32 4.20 -9.39
CA PHE A 97 -20.72 5.27 -8.59
C PHE A 97 -20.23 4.80 -7.22
N LEU A 98 -20.99 3.90 -6.56
CA LEU A 98 -20.60 3.33 -5.28
C LEU A 98 -19.33 2.48 -5.40
N ALA A 99 -19.21 1.70 -6.47
CA ALA A 99 -17.99 0.94 -6.75
C ALA A 99 -16.79 1.84 -7.04
N ALA A 100 -16.99 2.94 -7.78
CA ALA A 100 -15.94 3.94 -8.01
C ALA A 100 -15.45 4.55 -6.69
N ILE A 101 -16.37 4.94 -5.80
CA ILE A 101 -16.03 5.44 -4.45
C ILE A 101 -15.28 4.39 -3.65
N ALA A 102 -15.73 3.13 -3.66
CA ALA A 102 -15.06 2.05 -2.92
C ALA A 102 -13.63 1.83 -3.40
N VAL A 103 -13.40 1.82 -4.72
CA VAL A 103 -12.05 1.72 -5.30
C VAL A 103 -11.19 2.94 -4.97
N LEU A 104 -11.76 4.15 -5.02
CA LEU A 104 -11.05 5.37 -4.62
C LEU A 104 -10.72 5.39 -3.12
N ALA A 105 -11.58 4.85 -2.26
CA ALA A 105 -11.29 4.70 -0.84
C ALA A 105 -10.05 3.82 -0.61
N ILE A 106 -9.94 2.72 -1.35
CA ILE A 106 -8.73 1.88 -1.33
C ILE A 106 -7.50 2.67 -1.80
N ALA A 107 -7.61 3.48 -2.86
CA ALA A 107 -6.50 4.34 -3.29
C ALA A 107 -6.09 5.35 -2.20
N VAL A 108 -7.05 5.91 -1.47
CA VAL A 108 -6.78 6.82 -0.35
C VAL A 108 -6.08 6.10 0.79
N ASP A 109 -6.49 4.88 1.15
CA ASP A 109 -5.82 4.07 2.18
C ASP A 109 -4.34 3.86 1.83
N ILE A 110 -4.04 3.51 0.57
CA ILE A 110 -2.66 3.33 0.07
C ILE A 110 -1.90 4.66 0.13
N ALA A 111 -2.54 5.77 -0.25
CA ALA A 111 -1.93 7.10 -0.18
C ALA A 111 -1.59 7.52 1.27
N ILE A 112 -2.42 7.15 2.24
CA ILE A 112 -2.16 7.38 3.67
C ILE A 112 -0.92 6.60 4.12
N PHE A 113 -0.74 5.34 3.67
CA PHE A 113 0.50 4.60 3.94
C PHE A 113 1.72 5.29 3.33
N ALA A 114 1.63 5.74 2.07
CA ALA A 114 2.68 6.53 1.43
C ALA A 114 3.03 7.80 2.22
N ALA A 115 2.03 8.56 2.67
CA ALA A 115 2.24 9.74 3.50
C ALA A 115 2.93 9.38 4.84
N SER A 116 2.54 8.28 5.47
CA SER A 116 3.18 7.79 6.70
C SER A 116 4.66 7.46 6.51
N GLN A 117 5.03 6.92 5.34
CA GLN A 117 6.41 6.59 4.99
C GLN A 117 7.24 7.85 4.75
N VAL A 118 6.66 8.88 4.11
CA VAL A 118 7.29 10.20 3.98
C VAL A 118 7.55 10.82 5.36
N LEU A 119 6.59 10.75 6.28
CA LEU A 119 6.76 11.25 7.65
C LEU A 119 7.87 10.49 8.39
N ALA A 120 7.92 9.16 8.26
CA ALA A 120 8.98 8.33 8.84
C ALA A 120 10.36 8.68 8.27
N LEU A 121 10.47 8.88 6.94
CA LEU A 121 11.71 9.31 6.29
C LEU A 121 12.18 10.69 6.76
N ARG A 122 11.25 11.65 6.91
CA ARG A 122 11.56 12.98 7.48
C ARG A 122 12.04 12.89 8.93
N ALA A 123 11.45 12.00 9.73
CA ALA A 123 11.86 11.76 11.12
C ALA A 123 13.21 11.04 11.25
N LEU A 124 13.67 10.36 10.19
CA LEU A 124 14.98 9.71 10.10
C LEU A 124 16.10 10.65 9.63
N ALA A 125 15.77 11.79 9.04
CA ALA A 125 16.77 12.75 8.57
C ALA A 125 17.47 13.42 9.77
N PRO A 126 18.81 13.59 9.73
CA PRO A 126 19.52 14.43 10.71
C PRO A 126 18.88 15.82 10.71
N ARG A 127 18.54 16.33 11.90
CA ARG A 127 18.09 17.71 12.03
C ARG A 127 19.22 18.63 11.53
N PRO A 128 18.95 19.64 10.69
CA PRO A 128 19.95 20.68 10.44
C PRO A 128 20.38 21.26 11.79
N ALA A 129 21.68 21.34 12.03
CA ALA A 129 22.20 22.04 13.20
C ALA A 129 21.75 23.51 13.08
N ALA A 130 20.98 23.97 14.06
CA ALA A 130 20.64 25.38 14.23
C ALA A 130 21.76 26.07 14.99
#